data_AF-A0A7V1AL80-F1
#
_entry.id   AF-A0A7V1AL80-F1
#
_cell.length_a   1.000
_cell.length_b   1.000
_cell.length_c   1.000
_cell.angle_alpha   90.00
_cell.angle_beta   90.00
_cell.angle_gamma   90.00
#
_symmetry.space_group_name_H-M   'P 1'
#
loop_
_entity.id
_entity.type
_entity.pdbx_description
1 polymer ?
#
loop_
_entity_poly.entity_id
_entity_poly.type
_entity_poly.pdbx_seq_one_letter_code
_entity_poly.pdbx_strand_id
1 'polypeptide(L)'
;MKQRICSIFDIIIRSSPRLRFSVSPSLILIIALFAHVLLTGSVCAEVLERIVAIVNDDVILLSEYREAIEIAKKSGSSISEETILDEMINRRLLLNEAKKFWIGVPGIRHKAGMDDSAVISEYIDRRIKAFIHIPYEDIESYYITNRKLFAGKEFYDVRDEIEDYLIKEKLSIRLREYIEELRKNSYIRIQY
;
A
#
# COMPACT_ATOMS: atom_id res chain seq x y z
N MET A 1 -64.09 10.22 38.95
CA MET A 1 -64.01 11.53 38.25
C MET A 1 -64.07 11.28 36.76
N LYS A 2 -65.09 11.80 36.07
CA LYS A 2 -65.43 11.53 34.67
C LYS A 2 -65.86 12.86 34.05
N GLN A 3 -65.16 13.37 33.03
CA GLN A 3 -65.60 14.42 32.09
C GLN A 3 -64.45 14.68 31.08
N ARG A 4 -64.60 14.28 29.80
CA ARG A 4 -65.13 15.07 28.67
C ARG A 4 -64.18 16.17 28.19
N ILE A 5 -63.39 15.90 27.16
CA ILE A 5 -63.00 16.88 26.13
C ILE A 5 -63.09 16.20 24.76
N CYS A 6 -64.30 16.23 24.21
CA CYS A 6 -64.50 16.28 22.77
C CYS A 6 -64.27 17.73 22.30
N SER A 7 -64.08 17.87 20.99
CA SER A 7 -64.04 19.12 20.20
C SER A 7 -62.66 19.74 20.06
N ILE A 8 -62.07 19.48 18.89
CA ILE A 8 -61.28 20.40 18.04
C ILE A 8 -60.92 19.69 16.72
N PHE A 9 -61.13 18.37 16.62
CA PHE A 9 -60.84 17.59 15.40
C PHE A 9 -61.88 17.67 14.26
N ASP A 10 -63.01 18.38 14.41
CA ASP A 10 -64.09 18.40 13.41
C ASP A 10 -64.35 19.77 12.74
N ILE A 11 -63.50 20.79 12.97
CA ILE A 11 -63.75 22.17 12.45
C ILE A 11 -62.68 22.63 11.43
N ILE A 12 -62.00 21.70 10.74
CA ILE A 12 -61.18 22.08 9.56
C ILE A 12 -61.38 21.09 8.40
N ILE A 13 -62.62 20.65 8.16
CA ILE A 13 -63.01 20.00 6.90
C ILE A 13 -64.35 20.58 6.45
N ARG A 14 -64.42 21.89 6.18
CA ARG A 14 -65.59 22.46 5.49
C ARG A 14 -65.40 23.84 4.87
N SER A 15 -64.45 23.99 3.95
CA SER A 15 -64.57 24.92 2.81
C SER A 15 -63.29 24.93 1.96
N SER A 16 -63.21 24.05 0.96
CA SER A 16 -62.38 24.32 -0.20
C SER A 16 -63.30 24.44 -1.42
N PRO A 17 -63.25 25.57 -2.17
CA PRO A 17 -63.95 25.65 -3.43
C PRO A 17 -63.36 24.58 -4.36
N ARG A 18 -64.24 23.78 -4.97
CA ARG A 18 -63.87 22.85 -6.03
C ARG A 18 -63.37 23.66 -7.23
N LEU A 19 -62.10 24.06 -7.25
CA LEU A 19 -61.45 24.50 -8.47
C LEU A 19 -61.33 23.27 -9.38
N ARG A 20 -62.25 23.16 -10.34
CA ARG A 20 -62.09 22.28 -11.51
C ARG A 20 -60.97 22.87 -12.37
N PHE A 21 -59.72 22.56 -12.03
CA PHE A 21 -58.60 22.81 -12.92
C PHE A 21 -58.73 21.86 -14.12
N SER A 22 -59.16 22.40 -15.25
CA SER A 22 -59.02 21.75 -16.56
C SER A 22 -57.54 21.83 -16.96
N VAL A 23 -56.71 20.94 -16.41
CA VAL A 23 -55.33 20.78 -16.86
C VAL A 23 -55.34 20.17 -18.25
N SER A 24 -54.84 20.90 -19.24
CA SER A 24 -54.69 20.39 -20.60
C SER A 24 -53.67 19.24 -20.60
N PRO A 25 -53.92 18.14 -21.34
CA PRO A 25 -53.03 16.99 -21.37
C PRO A 25 -51.61 17.35 -21.85
N SER A 26 -51.50 18.39 -22.69
CA SER A 26 -50.23 18.95 -23.16
C SER A 26 -49.37 19.53 -22.03
N LEU A 27 -49.98 20.14 -21.01
CA LEU A 27 -49.26 20.73 -19.88
C LEU A 27 -48.69 19.64 -18.95
N ILE A 28 -49.44 18.54 -18.78
CA ILE A 28 -48.98 17.36 -18.02
C ILE A 28 -47.77 16.72 -18.72
N LEU A 29 -47.81 16.64 -20.05
CA LEU A 29 -46.72 16.06 -20.85
C LEU A 29 -45.44 16.91 -20.78
N ILE A 30 -45.57 18.24 -20.78
CA ILE A 30 -44.44 19.17 -20.61
C ILE A 30 -43.86 19.08 -19.19
N ILE A 31 -44.70 18.99 -18.15
CA ILE A 31 -44.23 18.82 -16.77
C ILE A 31 -43.53 17.47 -16.60
N ALA A 32 -44.05 16.40 -17.22
CA ALA A 32 -43.43 15.08 -17.17
C ALA A 32 -42.06 15.05 -17.89
N LEU A 33 -41.92 15.75 -19.02
CA LEU A 33 -40.66 15.94 -19.74
C LEU A 33 -39.66 16.79 -18.94
N PHE A 34 -40.12 17.87 -18.32
CA PHE A 34 -39.28 18.74 -17.50
C PHE A 34 -38.81 18.02 -16.22
N ALA A 35 -39.67 17.20 -15.63
CA ALA A 35 -39.32 16.32 -14.52
C ALA A 35 -38.27 15.27 -14.92
N HIS A 36 -38.34 14.69 -16.12
CA HIS A 36 -37.31 13.76 -16.62
C HIS A 36 -35.93 14.44 -16.76
N VAL A 37 -35.88 15.70 -17.20
CA VAL A 37 -34.63 16.47 -17.30
C VAL A 37 -34.06 16.83 -15.92
N LEU A 38 -34.91 17.08 -14.93
CA LEU A 38 -34.50 17.33 -13.54
C LEU A 38 -34.05 16.05 -12.81
N LEU A 39 -34.46 14.86 -13.27
CA LEU A 39 -34.10 13.56 -12.70
C LEU A 39 -32.83 12.94 -13.29
N THR A 40 -32.22 13.51 -14.33
CA THR A 40 -30.86 13.12 -14.74
C THR A 40 -29.87 13.73 -13.76
N GLY A 41 -29.81 13.16 -12.56
CA GLY A 41 -28.82 13.50 -11.55
C GLY A 41 -27.41 13.34 -12.10
N SER A 42 -26.51 14.21 -11.61
CA SER A 42 -25.07 14.19 -11.90
C SER A 42 -24.53 12.77 -11.82
N VAL A 43 -24.19 12.17 -12.96
CA VAL A 43 -23.36 10.96 -13.00
C VAL A 43 -21.99 11.39 -12.51
N CYS A 44 -21.73 11.23 -11.21
CA CYS A 44 -20.41 11.38 -10.65
C CYS A 44 -19.58 10.20 -11.13
N ALA A 45 -18.83 10.39 -12.22
CA ALA A 45 -17.75 9.49 -12.59
C ALA A 45 -16.66 9.63 -11.52
N GLU A 46 -16.65 8.74 -10.53
CA GLU A 46 -15.60 8.68 -9.51
C GLU A 46 -14.32 8.16 -10.16
N VAL A 47 -13.20 8.84 -9.90
CA VAL A 47 -11.89 8.46 -10.45
C VAL A 47 -11.44 7.17 -9.75
N LEU A 48 -11.42 6.07 -10.50
CA LEU A 48 -11.09 4.70 -10.10
C LEU A 48 -9.68 4.46 -9.55
N GLU A 49 -8.91 5.51 -9.23
CA GLU A 49 -7.48 5.49 -8.86
C GLU A 49 -6.50 5.61 -10.03
N ARG A 50 -5.43 6.40 -9.83
CA ARG A 50 -4.39 6.67 -10.83
C ARG A 50 -3.19 5.76 -10.58
N ILE A 51 -2.61 5.21 -11.65
CA ILE A 51 -1.37 4.43 -11.60
C ILE A 51 -0.17 5.38 -11.67
N VAL A 52 0.76 5.24 -10.73
CA VAL A 52 2.05 5.95 -10.69
C VAL A 52 3.16 5.13 -11.33
N ALA A 53 3.14 3.81 -11.16
CA ALA A 53 4.08 2.92 -11.82
C ALA A 53 3.49 1.53 -12.07
N ILE A 54 4.00 0.88 -13.10
CA ILE A 54 3.74 -0.53 -13.41
C ILE A 54 5.06 -1.28 -13.23
N VAL A 55 5.02 -2.39 -12.48
CA VAL A 55 6.16 -3.25 -12.19
C VAL A 55 5.76 -4.69 -12.51
N ASN A 56 6.16 -5.19 -13.68
CA ASN A 56 5.67 -6.42 -14.28
C ASN A 56 4.14 -6.42 -14.35
N ASP A 57 3.47 -7.35 -13.68
CA ASP A 57 2.01 -7.48 -13.63
C ASP A 57 1.37 -6.74 -12.44
N ASP A 58 2.18 -6.09 -11.60
CA ASP A 58 1.73 -5.33 -10.43
C ASP A 58 1.74 -3.82 -10.72
N VAL A 59 0.84 -3.09 -10.05
CA VAL A 59 0.74 -1.62 -10.15
C VAL A 59 1.05 -0.96 -8.81
N ILE A 60 1.59 0.25 -8.87
CA ILE A 60 1.71 1.17 -7.73
C ILE A 60 0.72 2.30 -7.97
N LEU A 61 -0.19 2.46 -7.02
CA LEU A 61 -1.29 3.41 -7.10
C LEU A 61 -0.90 4.76 -6.49
N LEU A 62 -1.58 5.82 -6.92
CA LEU A 62 -1.33 7.17 -6.41
C LEU A 62 -1.70 7.31 -4.93
N SER A 63 -2.71 6.59 -4.46
CA SER A 63 -3.09 6.62 -3.05
C SER A 63 -1.98 6.00 -2.18
N GLU A 64 -1.50 4.82 -2.57
CA GLU A 64 -0.38 4.11 -1.93
C GLU A 64 0.90 4.96 -1.91
N TYR A 65 1.23 5.58 -3.05
CA TYR A 65 2.42 6.44 -3.15
C TYR A 65 2.32 7.68 -2.25
N ARG A 66 1.16 8.34 -2.22
CA ARG A 66 0.92 9.48 -1.33
C ARG A 66 0.96 9.08 0.13
N GLU A 67 0.37 7.94 0.48
CA GLU A 67 0.43 7.41 1.83
C GLU A 67 1.88 7.17 2.27
N ALA A 68 2.69 6.54 1.42
CA ALA A 68 4.11 6.33 1.69
C ALA A 68 4.88 7.64 1.92
N ILE A 69 4.63 8.67 1.10
CA ILE A 69 5.21 10.01 1.30
C ILE A 69 4.80 10.61 2.65
N GLU A 70 3.52 10.53 3.00
CA GLU A 70 3.03 11.09 4.25
C GLU A 70 3.58 10.35 5.48
N ILE A 71 3.75 9.04 5.41
CA ILE A 71 4.42 8.24 6.44
C ILE A 71 5.88 8.69 6.60
N ALA A 72 6.62 8.84 5.49
CA ALA A 72 8.02 9.29 5.51
C ALA A 72 8.19 10.72 6.05
N LYS A 73 7.25 11.63 5.75
CA LYS A 73 7.23 12.98 6.32
C LYS A 73 6.99 12.95 7.83
N LYS A 74 6.04 12.13 8.28
CA LYS A 74 5.72 11.99 9.71
C LYS A 74 6.86 11.39 10.53
N SER A 75 7.69 10.53 9.93
CA SER A 75 8.90 10.01 10.58
C SER A 75 10.04 11.03 10.66
N GLY A 76 9.85 12.27 10.16
CA GLY A 76 10.86 13.32 10.17
C GLY A 76 11.99 13.10 9.15
N SER A 77 11.78 12.20 8.18
CA SER A 77 12.79 11.82 7.21
C SER A 77 12.75 12.77 6.01
N SER A 78 13.85 13.48 5.74
CA SER A 78 14.00 14.33 4.54
C SER A 78 14.34 13.49 3.30
N ILE A 79 13.56 12.45 3.03
CA ILE A 79 13.75 11.55 1.89
C ILE A 79 13.05 12.15 0.67
N SER A 80 13.69 12.10 -0.50
CA SER A 80 13.09 12.54 -1.77
C SER A 80 11.90 11.65 -2.13
N GLU A 81 10.84 12.22 -2.68
CA GLU A 81 9.67 11.46 -3.16
C GLU A 81 10.08 10.40 -4.20
N GLU A 82 11.08 10.71 -5.04
CA GLU A 82 11.66 9.78 -6.00
C GLU A 82 12.26 8.54 -5.32
N THR A 83 12.96 8.73 -4.20
CA THR A 83 13.53 7.62 -3.42
C THR A 83 12.45 6.74 -2.82
N ILE A 84 11.31 7.32 -2.44
CA ILE A 84 10.16 6.57 -1.92
C ILE A 84 9.56 5.72 -3.04
N LEU A 85 9.35 6.28 -4.23
CA LEU A 85 8.88 5.51 -5.38
C LEU A 85 9.85 4.38 -5.73
N ASP A 86 11.15 4.65 -5.69
CA ASP A 86 12.19 3.66 -5.95
C ASP A 86 12.13 2.50 -4.94
N GLU A 87 11.97 2.81 -3.66
CA GLU A 87 11.79 1.81 -2.60
C GLU A 87 10.55 0.95 -2.86
N MET A 88 9.42 1.56 -3.24
CA MET A 88 8.18 0.84 -3.55
C MET A 88 8.37 -0.10 -4.76
N ILE A 89 9.07 0.35 -5.80
CA ILE A 89 9.39 -0.49 -6.97
C ILE A 89 10.28 -1.66 -6.54
N ASN A 90 11.37 -1.40 -5.80
CA ASN A 90 12.28 -2.44 -5.33
C ASN A 90 11.55 -3.48 -4.45
N ARG A 91 10.66 -3.01 -3.57
CA ARG A 91 9.81 -3.88 -2.75
C ARG A 91 8.90 -4.77 -3.59
N ARG A 92 8.28 -4.22 -4.65
CA ARG A 92 7.39 -4.96 -5.55
C ARG A 92 8.17 -6.03 -6.34
N LEU A 93 9.38 -5.70 -6.80
CA LEU A 93 10.29 -6.66 -7.46
C LEU A 93 10.64 -7.84 -6.55
N LEU A 94 11.05 -7.55 -5.30
CA LEU A 94 11.38 -8.59 -4.33
C LEU A 94 10.16 -9.46 -3.98
N LEU A 95 8.99 -8.84 -3.81
CA LEU A 95 7.76 -9.56 -3.51
C LEU A 95 7.37 -10.51 -4.64
N ASN A 96 7.46 -10.05 -5.89
CA ASN A 96 7.19 -10.88 -7.07
C ASN A 96 8.09 -12.11 -7.11
N GLU A 97 9.37 -11.94 -6.79
CA GLU A 97 10.32 -13.05 -6.80
C GLU A 97 10.15 -14.00 -5.62
N ALA A 98 9.81 -13.46 -4.45
CA ALA A 98 9.43 -14.26 -3.30
C ALA A 98 8.18 -15.12 -3.60
N LYS A 99 7.14 -14.53 -4.21
CA LYS A 99 5.92 -15.26 -4.59
C LYS A 99 6.22 -16.39 -5.59
N LYS A 100 7.05 -16.14 -6.61
CA LYS A 100 7.49 -17.19 -7.57
C LYS A 100 8.22 -18.34 -6.86
N PHE A 101 9.10 -18.02 -5.92
CA PHE A 101 9.82 -19.03 -5.14
C PHE A 101 8.86 -19.89 -4.29
N TRP A 102 7.90 -19.28 -3.60
CA TRP A 102 6.94 -20.00 -2.76
C TRP A 102 6.00 -20.92 -3.54
N ILE A 103 5.59 -20.54 -4.77
CA ILE A 103 4.77 -21.39 -5.64
C ILE A 103 5.54 -22.66 -6.09
N GLY A 104 6.87 -22.56 -6.20
CA GLY A 104 7.74 -23.65 -6.68
C GLY A 104 8.16 -24.68 -5.61
N VAL A 105 7.86 -24.47 -4.32
CA VAL A 105 8.32 -25.36 -3.24
C VAL A 105 7.16 -26.15 -2.62
N PRO A 106 7.08 -27.49 -2.86
CA PRO A 106 6.11 -28.35 -2.19
C PRO A 106 6.24 -28.29 -0.66
N GLY A 107 5.12 -28.08 0.04
CA GLY A 107 5.08 -28.01 1.52
C GLY A 107 5.18 -26.60 2.11
N ILE A 108 5.51 -25.60 1.29
CA ILE A 108 5.61 -24.20 1.64
C ILE A 108 4.30 -23.52 1.24
N ARG A 109 3.26 -23.72 2.07
CA ARG A 109 2.00 -23.01 1.89
C ARG A 109 2.21 -21.57 2.35
N HIS A 110 2.04 -20.60 1.45
CA HIS A 110 1.72 -19.23 1.87
C HIS A 110 0.63 -19.35 2.94
N LYS A 111 0.97 -19.13 4.22
CA LYS A 111 -0.05 -19.07 5.26
C LYS A 111 -0.92 -17.88 4.86
N ALA A 112 -2.18 -18.15 4.51
CA ALA A 112 -3.13 -17.08 4.20
C ALA A 112 -3.09 -16.05 5.35
N GLY A 113 -2.79 -14.79 5.02
CA GLY A 113 -2.64 -13.71 6.01
C GLY A 113 -1.21 -13.36 6.43
N MET A 114 -0.17 -13.91 5.79
CA MET A 114 1.21 -13.44 6.02
C MET A 114 1.45 -12.09 5.33
N ASP A 115 1.98 -11.12 6.08
CA ASP A 115 2.33 -9.78 5.56
C ASP A 115 3.40 -9.86 4.46
N ASP A 116 3.31 -8.98 3.46
CA ASP A 116 4.24 -8.92 2.33
C ASP A 116 5.69 -8.74 2.81
N SER A 117 5.92 -7.99 3.90
CA SER A 117 7.27 -7.78 4.45
C SER A 117 7.84 -9.08 5.01
N ALA A 118 6.99 -9.88 5.67
CA ALA A 118 7.41 -11.17 6.21
C ALA A 118 7.74 -12.17 5.10
N VAL A 119 6.96 -12.17 4.01
CA VAL A 119 7.23 -12.98 2.81
C VAL A 119 8.59 -12.60 2.19
N ILE A 120 8.85 -11.31 2.04
CA ILE A 120 10.13 -10.81 1.50
C ILE A 120 11.30 -11.18 2.42
N SER A 121 11.17 -10.99 3.73
CA SER A 121 12.23 -11.30 4.71
C SER A 121 12.63 -12.78 4.66
N GLU A 122 11.64 -13.67 4.69
CA GLU A 122 11.86 -15.12 4.64
C GLU A 122 12.51 -15.55 3.32
N TYR A 123 12.14 -14.91 2.20
CA TYR A 123 12.80 -15.11 0.92
C TYR A 123 14.28 -14.68 0.98
N ILE A 124 14.56 -13.48 1.46
CA ILE A 124 15.93 -12.95 1.59
C ILE A 124 16.78 -13.88 2.47
N ASP A 125 16.26 -14.29 3.62
CA ASP A 125 16.99 -15.13 4.55
C ASP A 125 17.37 -16.48 3.93
N ARG A 126 16.46 -17.08 3.17
CA ARG A 126 16.67 -18.43 2.62
C ARG A 126 17.38 -18.47 1.28
N ARG A 127 17.28 -17.41 0.48
CA ARG A 127 17.80 -17.37 -0.90
C ARG A 127 19.04 -16.52 -1.05
N ILE A 128 19.23 -15.54 -0.18
CA ILE A 128 20.36 -14.62 -0.26
C ILE A 128 21.27 -14.85 0.93
N LYS A 129 20.75 -14.67 2.15
CA LYS A 129 21.54 -14.75 3.38
C LYS A 129 22.12 -16.14 3.62
N ALA A 130 21.37 -17.21 3.32
CA ALA A 130 21.82 -18.59 3.50
C ALA A 130 23.11 -18.94 2.73
N PHE A 131 23.48 -18.17 1.71
CA PHE A 131 24.70 -18.39 0.91
C PHE A 131 25.85 -17.46 1.31
N ILE A 132 25.68 -16.64 2.36
CA ILE A 132 26.72 -15.75 2.87
C ILE A 132 27.50 -16.50 3.93
N HIS A 133 28.78 -16.74 3.65
CA HIS A 133 29.74 -17.28 4.61
C HIS A 133 30.82 -16.23 4.87
N ILE A 134 31.08 -15.96 6.15
CA ILE A 134 32.20 -15.13 6.60
C ILE A 134 33.29 -16.08 7.10
N PRO A 135 34.41 -16.21 6.37
CA PRO A 135 35.52 -17.02 6.84
C PRO A 135 36.14 -16.36 8.09
N TYR A 136 36.68 -17.18 8.99
CA TYR A 136 37.22 -16.70 10.26
C TYR A 136 38.33 -15.65 10.07
N GLU A 137 39.12 -15.81 9.01
CA GLU A 137 40.20 -14.91 8.62
C GLU A 137 39.70 -13.50 8.30
N ASP A 138 38.49 -13.36 7.73
CA ASP A 138 37.86 -12.05 7.47
C ASP A 138 37.50 -11.36 8.80
N ILE A 139 36.99 -12.12 9.77
CA ILE A 139 36.60 -11.62 11.10
C ILE A 139 37.83 -11.13 11.87
N GLU A 140 38.88 -11.94 11.89
CA GLU A 140 40.15 -11.60 12.55
C GLU A 140 40.81 -10.38 11.88
N SER A 141 40.86 -10.35 10.54
CA SER A 141 41.39 -9.21 9.78
C SER A 141 40.64 -7.92 10.07
N TYR A 142 39.31 -7.99 10.15
CA TYR A 142 38.48 -6.85 10.50
C TYR A 142 38.79 -6.34 11.92
N TYR A 143 38.89 -7.23 12.90
CA TYR A 143 39.24 -6.85 14.28
C TYR A 143 40.61 -6.16 14.35
N ILE A 144 41.64 -6.75 13.74
CA ILE A 144 43.02 -6.21 13.79
C ILE A 144 43.06 -4.82 13.13
N THR A 145 42.43 -4.68 11.96
CA THR A 145 42.40 -3.42 11.21
C THR A 145 41.63 -2.32 11.96
N ASN A 146 40.61 -2.71 12.71
CA ASN A 146 39.71 -1.80 13.42
C ASN A 146 39.86 -1.83 14.94
N ARG A 147 41.02 -2.26 15.46
CA ARG A 147 41.26 -2.47 16.90
C ARG A 147 40.84 -1.29 17.78
N LYS A 148 40.99 -0.07 17.27
CA LYS A 148 40.62 1.18 17.96
C LYS A 148 39.11 1.28 18.26
N LEU A 149 38.26 0.67 17.43
CA LEU A 149 36.80 0.69 17.61
C LEU A 149 36.34 -0.15 18.82
N PHE A 150 37.13 -1.14 19.21
CA PHE A 150 36.77 -2.10 20.26
C PHE A 150 37.26 -1.71 21.65
N ALA A 151 37.83 -0.50 21.82
CA ALA A 151 38.25 0.04 23.11
C ALA A 151 39.11 -0.91 23.98
N GLY A 152 39.89 -1.79 23.34
CA GLY A 152 40.73 -2.77 24.02
C GLY A 152 40.03 -4.06 24.46
N LYS A 153 38.77 -4.30 24.07
CA LYS A 153 38.13 -5.62 24.21
C LYS A 153 38.91 -6.69 23.45
N GLU A 154 38.97 -7.90 24.01
CA GLU A 154 39.63 -9.05 23.38
C GLU A 154 38.84 -9.54 22.17
N PHE A 155 39.52 -10.15 21.20
CA PHE A 155 38.90 -10.64 19.97
C PHE A 155 37.73 -11.59 20.23
N TYR A 156 37.89 -12.54 21.15
CA TYR A 156 36.86 -13.53 21.48
C TYR A 156 35.57 -12.90 22.01
N ASP A 157 35.67 -11.76 22.70
CA ASP A 157 34.50 -11.08 23.26
C ASP A 157 33.67 -10.36 22.20
N VAL A 158 34.26 -10.03 21.06
CA VAL A 158 33.62 -9.25 19.99
C VAL A 158 33.48 -10.03 18.68
N ARG A 159 33.99 -11.25 18.60
CA ARG A 159 34.01 -12.07 17.38
C ARG A 159 32.63 -12.19 16.75
N ASP A 160 31.64 -12.57 17.54
CA ASP A 160 30.28 -12.83 17.05
C ASP A 160 29.60 -11.51 16.61
N GLU A 161 29.87 -10.39 17.30
CA GLU A 161 29.39 -9.05 16.90
C GLU A 161 30.00 -8.62 15.55
N ILE A 162 31.29 -8.91 15.34
CA ILE A 162 31.98 -8.64 14.07
C ILE A 162 31.41 -9.52 12.97
N GLU A 163 31.22 -10.81 13.22
CA GLU A 163 30.63 -11.74 12.25
C GLU A 163 29.25 -11.25 11.82
N ASP A 164 28.37 -10.92 12.77
CA ASP A 164 27.03 -10.38 12.49
C ASP A 164 27.08 -9.10 11.66
N TYR A 165 28.03 -8.20 11.96
CA TYR A 165 28.24 -6.98 11.20
C TYR A 165 28.65 -7.30 9.76
N LEU A 166 29.64 -8.17 9.56
CA LEU A 166 30.14 -8.56 8.24
C LEU A 166 29.08 -9.31 7.43
N ILE A 167 28.24 -10.14 8.07
CA ILE A 167 27.08 -10.76 7.42
C ILE A 167 26.10 -9.69 6.93
N LYS A 168 25.73 -8.72 7.78
CA LYS A 168 24.81 -7.64 7.41
C LYS A 168 25.37 -6.78 6.28
N GLU A 169 26.66 -6.48 6.31
CA GLU A 169 27.34 -5.72 5.27
C GLU A 169 27.34 -6.48 3.93
N LYS A 170 27.81 -7.74 3.92
CA LYS A 170 27.80 -8.57 2.70
C LYS A 170 26.37 -8.80 2.19
N LEU A 171 25.38 -8.96 3.07
CA LEU A 171 23.98 -9.08 2.68
C LEU A 171 23.46 -7.82 1.99
N SER A 172 23.76 -6.64 2.54
CA SER A 172 23.36 -5.36 1.93
C SER A 172 23.92 -5.19 0.52
N ILE A 173 25.19 -5.56 0.32
CA ILE A 173 25.84 -5.53 -1.01
C ILE A 173 25.13 -6.50 -1.97
N ARG A 174 24.97 -7.76 -1.56
CA ARG A 174 24.33 -8.79 -2.40
C ARG A 174 22.88 -8.47 -2.73
N LEU A 175 22.14 -7.92 -1.78
CA LEU A 175 20.76 -7.52 -2.01
C LEU A 175 20.67 -6.38 -3.03
N ARG A 176 21.58 -5.40 -2.98
CA ARG A 176 21.64 -4.32 -3.96
C ARG A 176 21.94 -4.85 -5.36
N GLU A 177 22.96 -5.69 -5.49
CA GLU A 177 23.31 -6.33 -6.78
C GLU A 177 22.13 -7.13 -7.33
N TYR A 178 21.44 -7.87 -6.46
CA TYR A 178 20.28 -8.67 -6.82
C TYR A 178 19.09 -7.83 -7.27
N ILE A 179 18.76 -6.74 -6.56
CA ILE A 179 17.70 -5.81 -6.98
C ILE A 179 18.02 -5.19 -8.33
N GLU A 180 19.28 -4.79 -8.57
CA GLU A 180 19.70 -4.26 -9.87
C GLU A 180 19.50 -5.27 -11.01
N GLU A 181 19.78 -6.55 -10.75
CA GLU A 181 19.48 -7.62 -11.71
C GLU A 181 17.97 -7.76 -11.95
N LEU A 182 17.16 -7.73 -10.89
CA LEU A 182 15.70 -7.76 -11.02
C LEU A 182 15.18 -6.58 -11.84
N ARG A 183 15.70 -5.37 -11.63
CA ARG A 183 15.32 -4.16 -12.40
C ARG A 183 15.64 -4.31 -13.87
N LYS A 184 16.81 -4.86 -14.22
CA LYS A 184 17.21 -5.13 -15.62
C LYS A 184 16.31 -6.14 -16.31
N ASN A 185 15.85 -7.14 -15.56
CA ASN A 185 15.07 -8.26 -16.09
C ASN A 185 13.54 -8.04 -15.99
N SER A 186 13.09 -6.90 -15.45
CA SER A 186 11.68 -6.61 -15.21
C SER A 186 11.17 -5.48 -16.10
N TYR A 187 9.86 -5.51 -16.38
CA TYR A 187 9.17 -4.39 -17.02
C TYR A 187 8.82 -3.33 -15.97
N ILE A 188 9.41 -2.14 -16.08
CA ILE A 188 9.12 -1.01 -15.19
C ILE A 188 8.70 0.19 -16.04
N ARG A 189 7.49 0.70 -15.82
CA ARG A 189 6.97 1.90 -16.48
C ARG A 189 6.41 2.87 -15.46
N ILE A 190 7.09 3.99 -15.28
CA ILE A 190 6.63 5.10 -14.44
C ILE A 190 5.67 5.98 -15.25
N GLN A 191 4.56 6.38 -14.64
CA GLN A 191 3.53 7.26 -15.18
C GLN A 191 3.37 8.46 -14.24
N TYR A 192 3.64 9.66 -14.75
CA TYR A 192 3.43 10.92 -14.05
C TYR A 192 2.01 11.46 -14.30
#